data_AF-X6P758-F1
#
_entry.id   AF-X6P758-F1
#
_cell.length_a   1.000
_cell.length_b   1.000
_cell.length_c   1.000
_cell.angle_alpha   90.00
_cell.angle_beta   90.00
_cell.angle_gamma   90.00
#
_symmetry.space_group_name_H-M   'P 1'
#
loop_
_entity.id
_entity.type
_entity.pdbx_description
1 polymer ?
#
loop_
_entity_poly.entity_id
_entity_poly.type
_entity_poly.pdbx_seq_one_letter_code
_entity_poly.pdbx_strand_id
1 'polypeptide(L)'
;MSSTAPLVTSSTDYFVPFYLQHLSSTPPLVSWLKYSSDTEFPIENLPYGVFTLPNKKDEKESYIGVAIGDYILNLTLLQLDLNIFDVEEKESPFILKNSKSLKYLISLDKEIYKMIRIKIWYILADECIIPLEKNPIRKIIEKEENKYLILQNKVEKNMCLPIEIENCTHFGGSKYYMKNLCQFLNIKIPSQLLYMPMGYNGRASCV
;
A
#
# COMPACT_ATOMS: atom_id res chain seq x y z
N MET A 1 55.71 -5.65 -4.66
CA MET A 1 54.93 -6.04 -5.84
C MET A 1 53.59 -6.56 -5.33
N SER A 2 52.59 -5.67 -5.42
CA SER A 2 51.21 -5.90 -5.01
C SER A 2 50.51 -6.85 -5.99
N SER A 3 49.78 -7.83 -5.48
CA SER A 3 48.77 -8.56 -6.26
C SER A 3 47.51 -8.66 -5.41
N THR A 4 46.67 -7.64 -5.53
CA THR A 4 45.30 -7.59 -5.01
C THR A 4 44.38 -8.31 -5.98
N ALA A 5 43.57 -9.23 -5.45
CA ALA A 5 42.47 -9.87 -6.14
C ALA A 5 41.49 -8.84 -6.72
N PRO A 6 40.82 -9.12 -7.86
CA PRO A 6 39.88 -8.16 -8.45
C PRO A 6 38.61 -8.08 -7.59
N LEU A 7 38.21 -6.84 -7.35
CA LEU A 7 37.00 -6.44 -6.64
C LEU A 7 35.74 -6.97 -7.34
N VAL A 8 34.87 -7.59 -6.55
CA VAL A 8 33.47 -7.85 -6.90
C VAL A 8 32.82 -6.49 -7.11
N THR A 9 32.48 -6.18 -8.36
CA THR A 9 31.79 -4.95 -8.74
C THR A 9 30.30 -5.12 -8.48
N SER A 10 29.75 -4.17 -7.72
CA SER A 10 28.34 -3.98 -7.44
C SER A 10 27.54 -3.79 -8.73
N SER A 11 26.58 -4.67 -8.99
CA SER A 11 25.50 -4.42 -9.96
C SER A 11 24.17 -4.48 -9.20
N THR A 12 23.73 -3.31 -8.73
CA THR A 12 22.38 -3.06 -8.25
C THR A 12 21.44 -2.94 -9.45
N ASP A 13 21.25 -4.06 -10.14
CA ASP A 13 20.13 -4.20 -11.08
C ASP A 13 18.90 -4.59 -10.27
N TYR A 14 18.02 -3.62 -10.02
CA TYR A 14 16.67 -3.85 -9.51
C TYR A 14 16.00 -4.90 -10.40
N PHE A 15 16.00 -6.17 -9.96
CA PHE A 15 15.50 -7.29 -10.74
C PHE A 15 13.98 -7.30 -10.73
N VAL A 16 13.37 -6.28 -11.34
CA VAL A 16 12.06 -6.41 -11.97
C VAL A 16 12.31 -7.38 -13.12
N PRO A 17 11.76 -8.62 -13.09
CA PRO A 17 12.00 -9.59 -14.14
C PRO A 17 11.81 -8.95 -15.51
N PHE A 18 12.70 -9.23 -16.46
CA PHE A 18 12.71 -8.60 -17.80
C PHE A 18 11.32 -8.59 -18.49
N TYR A 19 10.45 -9.56 -18.21
CA TYR A 19 9.08 -9.60 -18.73
C TYR A 19 8.12 -8.55 -18.11
N LEU A 20 8.43 -8.00 -16.94
CA LEU A 20 7.69 -6.90 -16.32
C LEU A 20 8.18 -5.51 -16.76
N GLN A 21 9.42 -5.41 -17.28
CA GLN A 21 9.96 -4.16 -17.85
C GLN A 21 9.27 -3.77 -19.17
N HIS A 22 8.66 -4.74 -19.85
CA HIS A 22 7.91 -4.56 -21.11
C HIS A 22 6.40 -4.35 -20.93
N LEU A 23 5.90 -4.21 -19.70
CA LEU A 23 4.52 -3.76 -19.45
C LEU A 23 4.40 -2.26 -19.71
N SER A 24 4.58 -1.86 -20.97
CA SER A 24 4.26 -0.53 -21.50
C SER A 24 2.74 -0.31 -21.64
N SER A 25 1.95 -1.32 -21.30
CA SER A 25 0.49 -1.32 -21.19
C SER A 25 0.10 -2.01 -19.89
N THR A 26 -0.89 -1.45 -19.18
CA THR A 26 -1.46 -1.99 -17.93
C THR A 26 -1.39 -3.52 -17.83
N PRO A 27 -0.78 -4.10 -16.78
CA PRO A 27 -0.72 -5.55 -16.61
C PRO A 27 -2.12 -6.15 -16.61
N PRO A 28 -2.31 -7.40 -17.08
CA PRO A 28 -3.58 -8.08 -16.97
C PRO A 28 -3.98 -8.22 -15.49
N LEU A 29 -5.22 -7.85 -15.18
CA LEU A 29 -5.71 -7.66 -13.81
C LEU A 29 -6.56 -8.87 -13.39
N VAL A 30 -5.95 -10.05 -13.33
CA VAL A 30 -6.63 -11.26 -12.83
C VAL A 30 -5.87 -11.81 -11.64
N SER A 31 -6.57 -11.98 -10.54
CA SER A 31 -6.04 -12.55 -9.31
C SER A 31 -6.33 -14.05 -9.22
N TRP A 32 -5.42 -14.81 -8.63
CA TRP A 32 -5.70 -16.19 -8.22
C TRP A 32 -6.67 -16.25 -7.04
N LEU A 33 -6.68 -15.23 -6.18
CA LEU A 33 -7.69 -15.07 -5.14
C LEU A 33 -9.03 -14.72 -5.78
N LYS A 34 -10.05 -15.53 -5.50
CA LYS A 34 -11.41 -15.27 -5.94
C LYS A 34 -12.10 -14.30 -4.99
N TYR A 35 -12.81 -13.34 -5.56
CA TYR A 35 -13.60 -12.35 -4.83
C TYR A 35 -14.84 -11.98 -5.64
N SER A 36 -15.84 -11.41 -4.95
CA SER A 36 -17.07 -10.94 -5.58
C SER A 36 -16.79 -9.83 -6.61
N SER A 37 -17.59 -9.77 -7.68
CA SER A 37 -17.53 -8.67 -8.66
C SER A 37 -17.84 -7.30 -8.04
N ASP A 38 -18.55 -7.29 -6.92
CA ASP A 38 -19.00 -6.06 -6.24
C ASP A 38 -18.03 -5.63 -5.13
N THR A 39 -16.85 -6.26 -5.03
CA THR A 39 -15.85 -5.90 -4.03
C THR A 39 -15.27 -4.51 -4.29
N GLU A 40 -15.02 -3.75 -3.22
CA GLU A 40 -14.25 -2.51 -3.28
C GLU A 40 -12.74 -2.75 -3.41
N PHE A 41 -12.29 -4.00 -3.21
CA PHE A 41 -10.88 -4.37 -3.17
C PHE A 41 -10.47 -5.33 -4.29
N PRO A 42 -10.71 -5.03 -5.57
CA PRO A 42 -10.24 -5.86 -6.65
C PRO A 42 -8.72 -5.65 -6.85
N ILE A 43 -8.09 -6.46 -7.71
CA ILE A 43 -6.63 -6.41 -7.94
C ILE A 43 -6.17 -5.07 -8.56
N GLU A 44 -7.09 -4.28 -9.08
CA GLU A 44 -6.89 -2.93 -9.58
C GLU A 44 -6.72 -1.89 -8.48
N ASN A 45 -7.32 -2.11 -7.31
CA ASN A 45 -7.31 -1.13 -6.23
C ASN A 45 -6.04 -1.31 -5.37
N LEU A 46 -5.93 -2.45 -4.69
CA LEU A 46 -4.84 -2.78 -3.75
C LEU A 46 -4.51 -1.62 -2.78
N PRO A 47 -5.48 -1.19 -1.93
CA PRO A 47 -5.24 -0.13 -0.97
C PRO A 47 -4.38 -0.63 0.20
N TYR A 48 -3.54 0.26 0.73
CA TYR A 48 -2.69 -0.02 1.88
C TYR A 48 -3.38 0.34 3.18
N GLY A 49 -3.17 -0.46 4.21
CA GLY A 49 -3.69 -0.21 5.56
C GLY A 49 -2.73 -0.67 6.64
N VAL A 50 -3.00 -0.22 7.87
CA VAL A 50 -2.32 -0.66 9.08
C VAL A 50 -3.33 -1.40 9.95
N PHE A 51 -2.95 -2.55 10.49
CA PHE A 51 -3.82 -3.36 11.34
C PHE A 51 -3.04 -4.08 12.43
N THR A 52 -3.75 -4.55 13.45
CA THR A 52 -3.22 -5.43 14.50
C THR A 52 -3.93 -6.79 14.44
N LEU A 53 -3.31 -7.84 15.00
CA LEU A 53 -3.97 -9.15 15.10
C LEU A 53 -4.88 -9.21 16.34
N PRO A 54 -5.97 -10.00 16.33
CA PRO A 54 -7.03 -9.94 17.35
C PRO A 54 -6.57 -10.15 18.80
N ASN A 55 -5.48 -10.90 18.97
CA ASN A 55 -4.90 -11.26 20.28
C ASN A 55 -3.67 -10.42 20.65
N LYS A 56 -3.33 -9.43 19.84
CA LYS A 56 -2.13 -8.59 19.96
C LYS A 56 -2.58 -7.14 19.88
N LYS A 57 -2.97 -6.58 21.03
CA LYS A 57 -3.51 -5.20 21.14
C LYS A 57 -2.44 -4.13 21.34
N ASP A 58 -1.18 -4.52 21.50
CA ASP A 58 -0.10 -3.55 21.63
C ASP A 58 0.25 -2.98 20.25
N GLU A 59 0.25 -1.65 20.12
CA GLU A 59 0.70 -0.91 18.93
C GLU A 59 2.14 -1.27 18.50
N LYS A 60 2.89 -1.97 19.35
CA LYS A 60 4.23 -2.49 19.03
C LYS A 60 4.16 -3.63 18.00
N GLU A 61 3.00 -4.23 17.78
CA GLU A 61 2.79 -5.35 16.87
C GLU A 61 1.75 -5.01 15.78
N SER A 62 1.80 -3.79 15.26
CA SER A 62 1.07 -3.42 14.05
C SER A 62 1.70 -4.03 12.80
N TYR A 63 0.90 -4.21 11.76
CA TYR A 63 1.29 -4.75 10.46
C TYR A 63 0.79 -3.85 9.35
N ILE A 64 1.58 -3.74 8.28
CA ILE A 64 1.15 -3.12 7.02
C ILE A 64 0.60 -4.22 6.12
N GLY A 65 -0.56 -3.99 5.54
CA GLY A 65 -1.19 -4.91 4.61
C GLY A 65 -1.85 -4.23 3.43
N VAL A 66 -2.21 -5.04 2.44
CA VAL A 66 -2.96 -4.63 1.26
C VAL A 66 -4.24 -5.43 1.16
N ALA A 67 -5.37 -4.75 1.00
CA ALA A 67 -6.66 -5.41 0.85
C ALA A 67 -6.83 -6.00 -0.57
N ILE A 68 -7.36 -7.23 -0.63
CA ILE A 68 -7.70 -7.94 -1.87
C ILE A 68 -8.89 -8.86 -1.61
N GLY A 69 -10.03 -8.58 -2.23
CA GLY A 69 -11.30 -9.28 -1.94
C GLY A 69 -11.66 -9.16 -0.46
N ASP A 70 -11.89 -10.30 0.19
CA ASP A 70 -12.17 -10.40 1.63
C ASP A 70 -10.90 -10.59 2.48
N TYR A 71 -9.72 -10.52 1.86
CA TYR A 71 -8.44 -10.78 2.49
C TYR A 71 -7.60 -9.51 2.61
N ILE A 72 -6.61 -9.58 3.50
CA ILE A 72 -5.51 -8.63 3.64
C ILE A 72 -4.22 -9.43 3.46
N LEU A 73 -3.43 -9.07 2.46
CA LEU A 73 -2.08 -9.56 2.26
C LEU A 73 -1.14 -8.86 3.24
N ASN A 74 -0.54 -9.60 4.17
CA ASN A 74 0.36 -9.06 5.20
C ASN A 74 1.76 -8.78 4.62
N LEU A 75 2.01 -7.55 4.20
CA LEU A 75 3.27 -7.13 3.59
C LEU A 75 4.43 -7.15 4.60
N THR A 76 4.15 -6.83 5.87
CA THR A 76 5.14 -6.87 6.94
C THR A 76 5.73 -8.27 7.11
N LEU A 77 4.88 -9.29 7.19
CA LEU A 77 5.36 -10.68 7.31
C LEU A 77 6.05 -11.17 6.04
N LEU A 78 5.52 -10.85 4.85
CA LEU A 78 6.16 -11.23 3.59
C LEU A 78 7.57 -10.66 3.48
N GLN A 79 7.80 -9.42 3.89
CA GLN A 79 9.14 -8.85 3.88
C GLN A 79 10.04 -9.47 4.95
N LEU A 80 9.53 -9.66 6.18
CA LEU A 80 10.32 -10.25 7.28
C LEU A 80 10.78 -11.67 6.97
N ASP A 81 9.89 -12.49 6.42
CA ASP A 81 10.15 -13.92 6.21
C ASP A 81 10.82 -14.21 4.86
N LEU A 82 10.50 -13.43 3.82
CA LEU A 82 10.87 -13.74 2.43
C LEU A 82 11.66 -12.63 1.74
N ASN A 83 11.89 -11.48 2.38
CA ASN A 83 12.64 -10.33 1.85
C ASN A 83 12.20 -9.88 0.44
N ILE A 84 10.88 -9.91 0.16
CA ILE A 84 10.36 -9.80 -1.20
C ILE A 84 10.63 -8.47 -1.91
N PHE A 85 10.85 -7.36 -1.20
CA PHE A 85 10.90 -6.02 -1.81
C PHE A 85 12.29 -5.54 -2.25
N ASP A 86 13.39 -6.28 -1.98
CA ASP A 86 14.77 -5.95 -2.42
C ASP A 86 15.14 -4.47 -2.28
N VAL A 87 14.73 -3.85 -1.16
CA VAL A 87 15.00 -2.44 -0.88
C VAL A 87 16.35 -2.34 -0.15
N GLU A 88 17.26 -1.46 -0.56
CA GLU A 88 18.60 -1.31 0.04
C GLU A 88 18.52 -1.15 1.56
N GLU A 89 19.51 -1.64 2.34
CA GLU A 89 19.49 -1.59 3.82
C GLU A 89 19.24 -0.18 4.42
N LYS A 90 19.58 0.88 3.69
CA LYS A 90 19.31 2.28 4.09
C LYS A 90 17.84 2.70 3.91
N GLU A 91 17.14 2.07 2.97
CA GLU A 91 15.71 2.23 2.67
C GLU A 91 14.86 1.08 3.28
N SER A 92 15.53 0.02 3.78
CA SER A 92 15.01 -1.15 4.47
C SER A 92 14.29 -0.92 5.83
N PRO A 93 14.27 0.28 6.47
CA PRO A 93 13.34 0.52 7.58
C PRO A 93 11.85 0.46 7.17
N PHE A 94 11.59 0.49 5.87
CA PHE A 94 10.28 0.71 5.26
C PHE A 94 9.19 -0.32 5.63
N ILE A 95 9.55 -1.58 5.89
CA ILE A 95 8.60 -2.64 6.25
C ILE A 95 8.98 -3.35 7.56
N LEU A 96 10.20 -3.14 8.06
CA LEU A 96 10.82 -4.00 9.06
C LEU A 96 10.85 -3.42 10.48
N LYS A 97 10.69 -2.11 10.69
CA LYS A 97 10.85 -1.51 12.03
C LYS A 97 9.74 -0.57 12.51
N ASN A 98 8.88 -0.06 11.61
CA ASN A 98 7.87 0.91 12.01
C ASN A 98 6.51 0.68 11.32
N SER A 99 5.99 -0.53 11.46
CA SER A 99 4.66 -0.96 10.96
C SER A 99 3.47 -0.22 11.60
N LYS A 100 3.72 0.82 12.38
CA LYS A 100 2.71 1.64 13.05
C LYS A 100 2.00 2.60 12.09
N SER A 101 2.64 2.93 10.96
CA SER A 101 2.18 3.98 10.06
C SER A 101 2.75 3.77 8.66
N LEU A 102 1.98 4.17 7.65
CA LEU A 102 2.39 4.25 6.25
C LEU A 102 3.29 5.46 5.97
N LYS A 103 3.68 6.27 6.98
CA LYS A 103 4.52 7.47 6.81
C LYS A 103 5.76 7.21 5.94
N TYR A 104 6.48 6.12 6.23
CA TYR A 104 7.68 5.76 5.47
C TYR A 104 7.35 5.30 4.06
N LEU A 105 6.25 4.55 3.89
CA LEU A 105 5.66 4.25 2.58
C LEU A 105 5.57 5.53 1.80
N ILE A 106 4.81 6.50 2.31
CA ILE A 106 4.45 7.74 1.63
C ILE A 106 5.65 8.63 1.34
N SER A 107 6.74 8.49 2.10
CA SER A 107 7.99 9.20 1.83
C SER A 107 8.85 8.61 0.71
N LEU A 108 8.57 7.39 0.24
CA LEU A 108 9.35 6.77 -0.83
C LEU A 108 9.16 7.47 -2.18
N ASP A 109 10.19 7.37 -3.01
CA ASP A 109 10.12 7.83 -4.39
C ASP A 109 9.11 7.02 -5.20
N LYS A 110 8.52 7.69 -6.19
CA LYS A 110 7.46 7.15 -7.04
C LYS A 110 7.87 5.83 -7.73
N GLU A 111 9.13 5.67 -8.11
CA GLU A 111 9.62 4.45 -8.76
C GLU A 111 9.67 3.25 -7.80
N ILE A 112 10.08 3.48 -6.56
CA ILE A 112 10.09 2.44 -5.51
C ILE A 112 8.65 2.00 -5.23
N TYR A 113 7.74 2.96 -5.12
CA TYR A 113 6.31 2.71 -4.99
C TYR A 113 5.72 1.85 -6.10
N LYS A 114 6.07 2.17 -7.34
CA LYS A 114 5.65 1.43 -8.53
C LYS A 114 6.21 0.01 -8.51
N MET A 115 7.48 -0.15 -8.14
CA MET A 115 8.11 -1.45 -7.97
C MET A 115 7.37 -2.31 -6.92
N ILE A 116 7.08 -1.74 -5.73
CA ILE A 116 6.34 -2.43 -4.66
C ILE A 116 4.98 -2.91 -5.18
N ARG A 117 4.22 -2.02 -5.84
CA ARG A 117 2.91 -2.36 -6.42
C ARG A 117 3.01 -3.47 -7.47
N ILE A 118 4.02 -3.42 -8.33
CA ILE A 118 4.27 -4.47 -9.34
C ILE A 118 4.60 -5.80 -8.66
N LYS A 119 5.41 -5.80 -7.60
CA LYS A 119 5.74 -7.01 -6.83
C LYS A 119 4.49 -7.61 -6.16
N ILE A 120 3.64 -6.77 -5.56
CA ILE A 120 2.37 -7.22 -4.97
C ILE A 120 1.45 -7.82 -6.05
N TRP A 121 1.30 -7.14 -7.19
CA TRP A 121 0.52 -7.68 -8.31
C TRP A 121 1.10 -9.01 -8.80
N TYR A 122 2.42 -9.12 -8.96
CA TYR A 122 3.10 -10.34 -9.38
C TYR A 122 2.80 -11.51 -8.43
N ILE A 123 2.78 -11.28 -7.11
CA ILE A 123 2.41 -12.28 -6.11
C ILE A 123 0.94 -12.71 -6.24
N LEU A 124 0.05 -11.76 -6.54
CA LEU A 124 -1.39 -11.97 -6.63
C LEU A 124 -1.87 -12.43 -8.01
N ALA A 125 -1.02 -12.41 -9.04
CA ALA A 125 -1.41 -12.71 -10.40
C ALA A 125 -1.86 -14.19 -10.56
N ASP A 126 -2.92 -14.37 -11.34
CA ASP A 126 -3.44 -15.68 -11.71
C ASP A 126 -2.43 -16.49 -12.52
N GLU A 127 -2.53 -17.82 -12.47
CA GLU A 127 -1.63 -18.72 -13.19
C GLU A 127 -1.73 -18.60 -14.72
N CYS A 128 -2.90 -18.16 -15.21
CA CYS A 128 -3.11 -17.85 -16.63
C CYS A 128 -2.21 -16.69 -17.10
N ILE A 129 -1.78 -15.83 -16.18
CA ILE A 129 -0.89 -14.71 -16.45
C ILE A 129 0.56 -15.08 -16.12
N ILE A 130 0.79 -15.55 -14.89
CA ILE A 130 2.12 -15.90 -14.39
C ILE A 130 2.07 -17.37 -13.97
N PRO A 131 2.66 -18.28 -14.77
CA PRO A 131 2.71 -19.69 -14.42
C PRO A 131 3.29 -19.89 -13.02
N LEU A 132 2.71 -20.81 -12.25
CA LEU A 132 3.08 -21.03 -10.85
C LEU A 132 4.57 -21.38 -10.66
N GLU A 133 5.19 -22.03 -11.65
CA GLU A 133 6.64 -22.29 -11.69
C GLU A 133 7.49 -21.02 -11.68
N LYS A 134 6.98 -19.96 -12.31
CA LYS A 134 7.59 -18.64 -12.36
C LYS A 134 7.12 -17.73 -11.22
N ASN A 135 6.33 -18.22 -10.26
CA ASN A 135 5.87 -17.49 -9.08
C ASN A 135 6.08 -18.31 -7.80
N PRO A 136 7.35 -18.47 -7.34
CA PRO A 136 7.65 -19.26 -6.15
C PRO A 136 7.07 -18.65 -4.87
N ILE A 137 6.92 -17.32 -4.81
CA ILE A 137 6.37 -16.61 -3.64
C ILE A 137 4.90 -17.00 -3.44
N ARG A 138 4.10 -17.05 -4.51
CA ARG A 138 2.71 -17.53 -4.43
C ARG A 138 2.62 -18.93 -3.85
N LYS A 139 3.47 -19.87 -4.25
CA LYS A 139 3.47 -21.24 -3.69
C LYS A 139 3.69 -21.25 -2.17
N ILE A 140 4.56 -20.37 -1.67
CA ILE A 140 4.83 -20.24 -0.24
C ILE A 140 3.58 -19.68 0.47
N ILE A 141 2.95 -18.66 -0.12
CA ILE A 141 1.73 -18.05 0.42
C ILE A 141 0.57 -19.05 0.44
N GLU A 142 0.34 -19.81 -0.62
CA GLU A 142 -0.71 -20.85 -0.66
C GLU A 142 -0.46 -21.94 0.40
N LYS A 143 0.80 -22.30 0.64
CA LYS A 143 1.17 -23.29 1.67
C LYS A 143 0.94 -22.77 3.10
N GLU A 144 1.19 -21.49 3.32
CA GLU A 144 1.06 -20.82 4.63
C GLU A 144 -0.03 -19.74 4.59
N GLU A 145 -1.18 -20.05 3.95
CA GLU A 145 -2.23 -19.06 3.65
C GLU A 145 -2.66 -18.28 4.89
N ASN A 146 -2.94 -18.99 5.98
CA ASN A 146 -3.39 -18.39 7.25
C ASN A 146 -2.41 -17.39 7.88
N LYS A 147 -1.14 -17.41 7.46
CA LYS A 147 -0.09 -16.52 7.97
C LYS A 147 -0.03 -15.22 7.17
N TYR A 148 -0.06 -15.31 5.83
CA TYR A 148 0.12 -14.15 4.95
C TYR A 148 -1.18 -13.54 4.45
N LEU A 149 -2.28 -14.31 4.42
CA LEU A 149 -3.61 -13.88 4.00
C LEU A 149 -4.55 -13.89 5.21
N ILE A 150 -4.90 -12.69 5.66
CA ILE A 150 -5.74 -12.48 6.83
C ILE A 150 -7.15 -12.12 6.36
N LEU A 151 -8.17 -12.82 6.83
CA LEU A 151 -9.56 -12.43 6.55
C LEU A 151 -9.86 -11.07 7.20
N GLN A 152 -10.42 -10.14 6.41
CA GLN A 152 -10.71 -8.76 6.86
C GLN A 152 -11.62 -8.74 8.08
N ASN A 153 -12.64 -9.59 8.12
CA ASN A 153 -13.58 -9.69 9.25
C ASN A 153 -12.90 -10.06 10.59
N LYS A 154 -11.74 -10.71 10.57
CA LYS A 154 -10.98 -11.03 11.79
C LYS A 154 -10.32 -9.78 12.37
N VAL A 155 -9.96 -8.82 11.54
CA VAL A 155 -9.16 -7.64 11.93
C VAL A 155 -9.89 -6.31 11.72
N GLU A 156 -11.16 -6.33 11.33
CA GLU A 156 -11.97 -5.12 11.10
C GLU A 156 -11.95 -4.16 12.32
N LYS A 157 -12.12 -4.71 13.53
CA LYS A 157 -12.04 -3.94 14.79
C LYS A 157 -10.62 -3.60 15.24
N ASN A 158 -9.63 -4.04 14.47
CA ASN A 158 -8.21 -3.93 14.73
C ASN A 158 -7.47 -3.12 13.65
N MET A 159 -8.20 -2.50 12.73
CA MET A 159 -7.65 -1.52 11.80
C MET A 159 -7.19 -0.28 12.56
N CYS A 160 -6.03 0.25 12.19
CA CYS A 160 -5.42 1.43 12.79
C CYS A 160 -5.49 2.63 11.82
N LEU A 161 -5.26 3.83 12.34
CA LEU A 161 -5.01 4.99 11.49
C LEU A 161 -3.81 4.69 10.55
N PRO A 162 -3.95 4.88 9.23
CA PRO A 162 -2.91 4.50 8.28
C PRO A 162 -1.69 5.42 8.36
N ILE A 163 -1.87 6.66 8.84
CA ILE A 163 -0.78 7.63 8.99
C ILE A 163 -0.90 8.36 10.32
N GLU A 164 0.23 8.86 10.81
CA GLU A 164 0.24 9.85 11.88
C GLU A 164 -0.05 11.22 11.27
N ILE A 165 -1.18 11.81 11.65
CA ILE A 165 -1.66 13.06 11.06
C ILE A 165 -1.10 14.22 11.90
N GLU A 166 -0.11 14.91 11.35
CA GLU A 166 0.48 16.10 12.00
C GLU A 166 -0.42 17.33 11.81
N ASN A 167 -0.94 17.52 10.58
CA ASN A 167 -1.83 18.62 10.23
C ASN A 167 -2.96 18.11 9.33
N CYS A 168 -4.14 18.71 9.48
CA CYS A 168 -5.31 18.41 8.65
C CYS A 168 -5.86 19.73 8.10
N THR A 169 -6.19 19.77 6.81
CA THR A 169 -6.76 20.96 6.14
C THR A 169 -8.07 20.57 5.48
N HIS A 170 -9.12 21.33 5.74
CA HIS A 170 -10.44 21.12 5.12
C HIS A 170 -10.66 22.16 4.03
N PHE A 171 -10.96 21.70 2.81
CA PHE A 171 -11.25 22.59 1.67
C PHE A 171 -12.76 22.69 1.44
N GLY A 172 -13.23 23.91 1.18
CA GLY A 172 -14.61 24.21 0.82
C GLY A 172 -14.88 24.11 -0.69
N GLY A 173 -14.28 23.14 -1.38
CA GLY A 173 -14.21 23.12 -2.85
C GLY A 173 -15.50 22.79 -3.60
N SER A 174 -16.56 22.32 -2.91
CA SER A 174 -17.82 21.95 -3.56
C SER A 174 -18.74 23.17 -3.74
N LYS A 175 -18.94 23.56 -5.01
CA LYS A 175 -19.85 24.66 -5.38
C LYS A 175 -21.28 24.44 -4.89
N TYR A 176 -21.80 23.21 -5.01
CA TYR A 176 -23.16 22.88 -4.58
C TYR A 176 -23.29 22.88 -3.05
N TYR A 177 -22.30 22.31 -2.35
CA TYR A 177 -22.24 22.37 -0.89
C TYR A 177 -22.25 23.82 -0.40
N MET A 178 -21.36 24.66 -0.94
CA MET A 178 -21.28 26.08 -0.59
C MET A 178 -22.57 26.83 -0.92
N LYS A 179 -23.20 26.55 -2.06
CA LYS A 179 -24.50 27.15 -2.42
C LYS A 179 -25.58 26.79 -1.40
N ASN A 180 -25.72 25.50 -1.07
CA ASN A 180 -26.73 25.03 -0.13
C ASN A 180 -26.50 25.58 1.28
N LEU A 181 -25.25 25.57 1.75
CA LEU A 181 -24.85 26.12 3.04
C LEU A 181 -25.13 27.63 3.12
N CYS A 182 -24.70 28.39 2.12
CA CYS A 182 -24.91 29.83 2.07
C CYS A 182 -26.40 30.19 2.01
N GLN A 183 -27.20 29.43 1.24
CA GLN A 183 -28.66 29.60 1.19
C GLN A 183 -29.30 29.30 2.55
N PHE A 184 -28.91 28.22 3.21
CA PHE A 184 -29.42 27.85 4.53
C PHE A 184 -29.07 28.90 5.60
N LEU A 185 -27.84 29.40 5.59
CA LEU A 185 -27.36 30.44 6.50
C LEU A 185 -27.81 31.87 6.11
N ASN A 186 -28.50 32.02 4.98
CA ASN A 186 -28.89 33.30 4.39
C ASN A 186 -27.72 34.28 4.21
N ILE A 187 -26.57 33.78 3.75
CA ILE A 187 -25.37 34.56 3.43
C ILE A 187 -25.03 34.47 1.94
N LYS A 188 -24.28 35.44 1.43
CA LYS A 188 -23.81 35.42 0.03
C LYS A 188 -22.65 34.43 -0.11
N ILE A 189 -22.62 33.72 -1.23
CA ILE A 189 -21.47 32.86 -1.57
C ILE A 189 -20.24 33.75 -1.74
N PRO A 190 -19.12 33.48 -1.03
CA PRO A 190 -17.89 34.23 -1.20
C PRO A 190 -17.38 34.14 -2.64
N SER A 191 -17.09 35.28 -3.26
CA SER A 191 -16.61 35.32 -4.66
C SER A 191 -15.25 34.64 -4.82
N GLN A 192 -14.44 34.62 -3.76
CA GLN A 192 -13.13 33.98 -3.71
C GLN A 192 -13.18 32.48 -4.01
N LEU A 193 -14.33 31.82 -3.82
CA LEU A 193 -14.52 30.39 -4.12
C LEU A 193 -14.21 30.04 -5.58
N LEU A 194 -14.35 30.99 -6.51
CA LEU A 194 -14.08 30.80 -7.93
C LEU A 194 -12.61 31.00 -8.31
N TYR A 195 -11.82 31.64 -7.44
CA TYR A 195 -10.47 32.09 -7.77
C TYR A 195 -9.39 31.37 -6.95
N MET A 196 -9.74 30.78 -5.81
CA MET A 196 -8.80 30.00 -5.00
C MET A 196 -9.50 28.85 -4.26
N PRO A 197 -8.79 27.74 -3.99
CA PRO A 197 -9.31 26.66 -3.16
C PRO A 197 -9.33 27.12 -1.70
N MET A 198 -10.45 27.71 -1.28
CA MET A 198 -10.63 28.14 0.10
C MET A 198 -10.57 26.93 1.04
N GLY A 199 -9.84 27.06 2.15
CA GLY A 199 -9.73 26.04 3.17
C GLY A 199 -9.33 26.61 4.52
N TYR A 200 -9.43 25.78 5.56
CA TYR A 200 -9.08 26.13 6.94
C TYR A 200 -8.36 24.96 7.62
N ASN A 201 -7.59 25.29 8.66
CA ASN A 201 -6.90 24.29 9.46
C ASN A 201 -7.92 23.50 10.29
N GLY A 202 -7.99 22.20 10.04
CA GLY A 202 -8.67 21.23 10.88
C GLY A 202 -7.87 20.89 12.13
N ARG A 203 -8.47 20.07 12.98
CA ARG A 203 -7.83 19.58 14.21
C ARG A 203 -7.38 18.13 14.01
N ALA A 204 -6.08 17.94 13.81
CA ALA A 204 -5.48 16.62 13.55
C ALA A 204 -5.76 15.59 14.66
N SER A 205 -5.84 16.03 15.92
CA SER A 205 -6.09 15.15 17.08
C SER A 205 -7.47 14.50 17.13
N CYS A 206 -8.38 14.85 16.21
CA CYS A 206 -9.75 14.36 16.19
C CYS A 206 -10.14 13.75 14.83
N VAL A 207 -9.14 13.41 14.02
CA VAL A 207 -9.32 12.61 12.79
C VAL A 207 -9.41 11.13 13.16
#